data_AF-A0A925ZVJ9-F1
#
_entry.id   AF-A0A925ZVJ9-F1
#
_cell.length_a   1.000
_cell.length_b   1.000
_cell.length_c   1.000
_cell.angle_alpha   90.00
_cell.angle_beta   90.00
_cell.angle_gamma   90.00
#
_symmetry.space_group_name_H-M   'P 1'
#
loop_
_entity.id
_entity.type
_entity.pdbx_description
1 polymer ?
#
loop_
_entity_poly.entity_id
_entity_poly.type
_entity_poly.pdbx_seq_one_letter_code
_entity_poly.pdbx_strand_id
1 'polypeptide(L)' 'LGLAMFPAMVGAYSITPVLVLLAGGLLYSVGAVAYARRWPRLWPGVFGFHELFHLCVIGGSAATVAVVWGWLL' A
#
# COMPACT_ATOMS: atom_id res chain seq x y z
N LEU A 1 5.14 -10.05 -17.07
CA LEU A 1 4.06 -9.32 -17.77
C LEU A 1 4.03 -7.83 -17.42
N GLY A 2 4.00 -7.43 -16.13
CA GLY A 2 3.94 -6.01 -15.73
C GLY A 2 5.10 -5.09 -16.19
N LEU A 3 6.35 -5.57 -16.17
CA LEU A 3 7.53 -4.78 -16.62
C LEU A 3 7.49 -4.42 -18.11
N ALA A 4 6.85 -5.24 -18.94
CA ALA A 4 6.74 -5.00 -20.38
C ALA A 4 5.67 -3.95 -20.72
N MET A 5 4.68 -3.77 -19.85
CA MET A 5 3.62 -2.75 -20.02
C MET A 5 4.04 -1.38 -19.48
N PHE A 6 5.12 -1.32 -18.69
CA PHE A 6 5.57 -0.11 -18.01
C PHE A 6 5.86 1.08 -18.96
N PRO A 7 6.53 0.93 -20.12
CA PRO A 7 6.77 2.05 -21.04
C PRO A 7 5.49 2.59 -21.70
N ALA A 8 4.53 1.71 -22.01
CA ALA A 8 3.22 2.12 -22.53
C ALA A 8 2.37 2.80 -21.44
N MET A 9 2.60 2.47 -20.17
CA MET A 9 1.92 3.11 -19.04
C MET A 9 2.42 4.54 -18.76
N VAL A 10 3.70 4.84 -19.02
CA VAL A 10 4.27 6.16 -18.71
C VAL A 10 3.80 7.25 -19.69
N GLY A 11 3.44 6.88 -20.93
CA GLY A 11 2.97 7.82 -21.96
C GLY A 11 1.46 8.06 -22.00
N ALA A 12 0.66 7.15 -21.46
CA ALA A 12 -0.81 7.15 -21.59
C ALA A 12 -1.58 7.42 -20.29
N TYR A 13 -0.93 7.36 -19.12
CA TYR A 13 -1.63 7.41 -17.83
C TYR A 13 -1.31 8.67 -17.04
N SER A 14 -2.35 9.20 -16.40
CA SER A 14 -2.23 10.22 -15.37
C SER A 14 -1.23 9.77 -14.30
N ILE A 15 -0.51 10.72 -13.69
CA ILE A 15 0.40 10.45 -12.57
C ILE A 15 -0.33 9.90 -11.33
N THR A 16 -1.65 10.07 -11.25
CA THR A 16 -2.47 9.70 -10.09
C THR A 16 -2.35 8.23 -9.66
N PRO A 17 -2.53 7.21 -10.52
CA PRO A 17 -2.44 5.80 -10.10
C PRO A 17 -1.04 5.43 -9.62
N VAL A 18 0.00 6.06 -10.18
CA VAL A 18 1.39 5.88 -9.73
C VAL A 18 1.55 6.37 -8.29
N LEU A 19 1.03 7.56 -7.98
CA LEU A 19 1.08 8.10 -6.62
C LEU A 19 0.28 7.24 -5.63
N VAL A 20 -0.87 6.71 -6.05
CA VAL A 20 -1.68 5.80 -5.22
C VAL A 20 -0.93 4.49 -4.93
N LEU A 21 -0.29 3.89 -5.93
CA LEU A 21 0.53 2.69 -5.74
C LEU A 21 1.74 2.96 -4.86
N LEU A 22 2.41 4.11 -5.02
CA LEU A 22 3.50 4.53 -4.16
C LEU A 22 3.05 4.69 -2.71
N ALA A 23 1.90 5.34 -2.48
CA ALA A 23 1.30 5.46 -1.15
C ALA A 23 0.97 4.08 -0.55
N GLY A 24 0.41 3.16 -1.35
CA GLY A 24 0.16 1.78 -0.93
C GLY A 24 1.43 1.02 -0.54
N GLY A 25 2.51 1.16 -1.32
CA GLY A 25 3.82 0.57 -1.00
C GLY A 25 4.45 1.15 0.27
N LEU A 26 4.28 2.45 0.50
CA LEU A 26 4.70 3.11 1.75
C LEU A 26 3.93 2.57 2.96
N LEU A 27 2.62 2.34 2.84
CA LEU A 27 1.82 1.72 3.90
C LEU A 27 2.34 0.33 4.25
N TYR A 28 2.58 -0.53 3.26
CA TYR A 28 3.19 -1.85 3.51
C TYR A 28 4.54 -1.74 4.22
N SER A 29 5.38 -0.81 3.79
CA SER A 29 6.72 -0.61 4.37
C SER A 29 6.64 -0.14 5.83
N VAL A 30 5.76 0.81 6.13
CA VAL A 30 5.53 1.31 7.49
C VAL A 30 5.01 0.18 8.38
N GLY A 31 4.01 -0.58 7.93
CA GLY A 31 3.49 -1.74 8.66
C GLY A 31 4.58 -2.78 8.93
N ALA A 32 5.38 -3.12 7.92
CA ALA A 32 6.44 -4.10 8.05
C ALA A 32 7.51 -3.66 9.07
N VAL A 33 7.93 -2.39 9.02
CA VAL A 33 8.89 -1.82 9.98
C VAL A 33 8.30 -1.82 11.40
N ALA A 34 7.03 -1.44 11.57
CA ALA A 34 6.36 -1.45 12.86
C ALA A 34 6.31 -2.89 13.44
N TYR A 35 5.93 -3.86 12.61
CA TYR A 35 5.89 -5.27 13.00
C TYR A 35 7.27 -5.80 13.40
N ALA A 36 8.29 -5.54 12.58
CA ALA A 36 9.66 -5.99 12.83
C ALA A 36 10.25 -5.39 14.11
N ARG A 37 9.98 -4.12 14.38
CA ARG A 37 10.43 -3.42 15.60
C ARG A 37 9.56 -3.72 16.83
N ARG A 38 8.43 -4.42 16.66
CA ARG A 38 7.42 -4.66 17.70
C ARG A 38 6.98 -3.37 18.41
N TRP A 39 6.87 -2.30 17.63
CA TRP A 39 6.53 -0.95 18.07
C TRP A 39 5.64 -0.30 17.00
N PRO A 40 4.61 0.48 17.34
CA PRO A 40 4.29 1.06 18.65
C PRO A 40 3.40 0.19 19.54
N ARG A 41 3.31 0.55 20.83
CA ARG A 41 2.23 0.12 21.73
C ARG A 41 1.32 1.32 21.98
N LEU A 42 0.23 1.43 21.22
CA LEU A 42 -0.67 2.59 21.30
C LEU A 42 -1.67 2.43 22.44
N TRP A 43 -2.28 1.24 22.56
CA TRP A 43 -3.22 0.89 23.63
C TRP A 43 -2.87 -0.48 24.20
N PRO A 44 -2.28 -0.56 25.40
CA PRO A 44 -1.87 -1.84 25.99
C PRO A 44 -3.01 -2.85 26.05
N GLY A 45 -2.79 -4.05 25.50
CA GLY A 45 -3.76 -5.15 25.49
C GLY A 45 -4.87 -5.05 24.43
N VAL A 46 -4.96 -3.94 23.68
CA VAL A 46 -6.03 -3.71 22.69
C VAL A 46 -5.47 -3.39 21.30
N PHE A 47 -4.44 -2.54 21.22
CA PHE A 47 -3.91 -2.06 19.96
C PHE A 47 -2.40 -1.77 20.02
N GLY A 48 -1.62 -2.47 19.23
CA GLY A 48 -0.18 -2.30 19.11
C GLY A 48 0.31 -2.47 17.68
N PHE A 49 1.55 -2.93 17.57
CA PHE A 49 2.25 -3.06 16.29
C PHE A 49 1.59 -4.08 15.36
N HIS A 50 0.90 -5.09 15.90
CA HIS A 50 0.24 -6.13 15.12
C HIS A 50 -0.99 -5.58 14.40
N GLU A 51 -1.84 -4.86 15.13
CA GLU A 51 -3.04 -4.24 14.61
C GLU A 51 -2.68 -3.11 13.63
N LEU A 52 -1.65 -2.32 13.94
CA LEU A 52 -1.12 -1.31 13.01
C LEU A 52 -0.63 -1.96 11.70
N PHE A 53 0.08 -3.08 11.77
CA PHE A 53 0.52 -3.82 10.59
C PHE A 53 -0.67 -4.25 9.72
N HIS A 54 -1.72 -4.83 10.32
CA HIS A 54 -2.93 -5.20 9.59
C HIS A 54 -3.60 -4.01 8.92
N LEU A 55 -3.77 -2.88 9.62
CA LEU A 55 -4.34 -1.67 9.02
C LEU A 55 -3.52 -1.17 7.84
N CYS A 56 -2.19 -1.15 7.95
CA CYS A 56 -1.29 -0.80 6.86
C CYS A 56 -1.42 -1.75 5.66
N VAL A 57 -1.50 -3.06 5.90
CA VAL A 57 -1.71 -4.08 4.84
C VAL A 57 -3.06 -3.91 4.15
N ILE A 58 -4.12 -3.65 4.91
CA ILE A 58 -5.46 -3.40 4.36
C ILE A 58 -5.45 -2.14 3.50
N GLY A 59 -4.87 -1.05 3.99
CA GLY A 59 -4.77 0.21 3.24
C GLY A 59 -3.93 0.08 1.96
N GLY A 60 -2.78 -0.60 2.03
CA GLY A 60 -1.93 -0.87 0.86
C GLY A 60 -2.63 -1.76 -0.19
N SER A 61 -3.35 -2.79 0.28
CA SER A 61 -4.17 -3.65 -0.59
C SER A 61 -5.29 -2.87 -1.25
N ALA A 62 -5.99 -2.02 -0.50
CA ALA A 62 -7.08 -1.19 -1.00
C ALA A 62 -6.60 -0.20 -2.06
N ALA A 63 -5.45 0.45 -1.87
CA ALA A 63 -4.84 1.32 -2.87
C ALA A 63 -4.54 0.58 -4.18
N THR A 64 -3.99 -0.64 -4.07
CA THR A 64 -3.69 -1.49 -5.22
C THR A 64 -4.97 -1.92 -5.95
N VAL A 65 -5.98 -2.36 -5.21
CA VAL A 65 -7.28 -2.76 -5.77
C VAL A 65 -8.00 -1.59 -6.42
N ALA A 66 -7.98 -0.39 -5.82
CA ALA A 66 -8.61 0.80 -6.39
C ALA A 66 -7.98 1.18 -7.74
N VAL A 67 -6.65 1.07 -7.85
CA VAL A 67 -5.96 1.29 -9.13
C VAL A 67 -6.36 0.21 -10.12
N VAL A 68 -6.27 -1.07 -9.79
CA VAL A 68 -6.67 -2.15 -10.72
C VAL A 68 -8.12 -2.00 -11.16
N TRP A 69 -9.03 -1.72 -10.23
CA TRP A 69 -10.45 -1.55 -10.52
C TRP A 69 -10.73 -0.34 -11.42
N GLY A 70 -10.14 0.82 -11.13
CA GLY A 70 -10.29 2.02 -11.94
C GLY A 70 -9.69 1.90 -13.34
N TRP A 71 -8.86 0.90 -13.59
CA TRP A 71 -8.32 0.58 -14.92
C TRP A 71 -9.18 -0.42 -15.70
N LEU A 72 -10.04 -1.18 -15.02
CA LEU A 72 -10.94 -2.14 -15.65
C LEU A 72 -12.26 -1.48 -16.12
N LEU A 73 -12.53 -0.25 -15.70
CA LEU A 73 -13.65 0.60 -16.10
C LEU A 73 -13.20 1.60 -17.17
#